data_AF-A0A9E2R874-F1
#
_entry.id   AF-A0A9E2R874-F1
#
_cell.length_a   1.000
_cell.length_b   1.000
_cell.length_c   1.000
_cell.angle_alpha   90.00
_cell.angle_beta   90.00
_cell.angle_gamma   90.00
#
_symmetry.space_group_name_H-M   'P 1'
#
loop_
_entity.id
_entity.type
_entity.pdbx_description
1 polymer ?
#
loop_
_entity_poly.entity_id
_entity_poly.type
_entity_poly.pdbx_seq_one_letter_code
_entity_poly.pdbx_strand_id
1 'polypeptide(L)'
;MLPPIPPPVGPINAATIAQAHQLYGHLTGQRLRLGFDRERRWYELLRLGYSLSDLRAVIVYLQREIRAQRRNVGALKLSNLLQPDRFEEDLQISRVRLRPPAPARPAPPPRRALSAAEQQAGRQRALDYCRQIKAALR
;
A
#
# COMPACT_ATOMS: atom_id res chain seq x y z
N MET A 1 -4.76 -11.93 -31.28
CA MET A 1 -5.35 -10.59 -31.12
C MET A 1 -4.74 -9.94 -29.90
N LEU A 2 -4.04 -8.81 -30.05
CA LEU A 2 -3.52 -8.03 -28.92
C LEU A 2 -4.69 -7.34 -28.22
N PRO A 3 -4.75 -7.30 -26.88
CA PRO A 3 -5.77 -6.52 -26.18
C PRO A 3 -5.64 -5.03 -26.52
N PRO A 4 -6.75 -4.28 -26.56
CA PRO A 4 -6.72 -2.85 -26.82
C PRO A 4 -5.91 -2.15 -25.71
N ILE A 5 -4.93 -1.35 -26.12
CA ILE A 5 -4.20 -0.46 -25.23
C ILE A 5 -5.24 0.47 -24.58
N PRO A 6 -5.34 0.52 -23.23
CA PRO A 6 -6.29 1.41 -22.58
C PRO A 6 -6.02 2.87 -23.00
N PRO A 7 -7.06 3.71 -23.13
CA PRO A 7 -6.90 5.10 -23.56
C PRO A 7 -5.94 5.85 -22.62
N PRO A 8 -5.16 6.82 -23.14
CA PRO A 8 -4.20 7.57 -22.33
C PRO A 8 -4.89 8.25 -21.16
N VAL A 9 -4.41 7.95 -19.95
CA VAL A 9 -4.91 8.47 -18.68
C VAL A 9 -4.45 9.93 -18.53
N GLY A 10 -5.13 10.86 -19.21
CA GLY A 10 -4.79 12.29 -19.18
C GLY A 10 -3.34 12.61 -19.63
N PRO A 11 -2.94 13.89 -19.63
CA PRO A 11 -1.56 14.24 -19.88
C PRO A 11 -0.68 13.83 -18.69
N ILE A 12 0.29 12.96 -18.92
CA ILE A 12 1.33 12.64 -17.93
C ILE A 12 2.22 13.86 -17.80
N ASN A 13 2.08 14.56 -16.68
CA ASN A 13 2.87 15.73 -16.37
C ASN A 13 3.99 15.41 -15.37
N ALA A 14 4.91 16.35 -15.20
CA ALA A 14 6.03 16.23 -14.27
C ALA A 14 5.58 15.99 -12.82
N ALA A 15 4.40 16.52 -12.43
CA ALA A 15 3.85 16.32 -11.09
C ALA A 15 3.49 14.85 -10.83
N THR A 16 2.86 14.16 -11.79
CA THR A 16 2.53 12.73 -11.66
C THR A 16 3.80 11.87 -11.58
N ILE A 17 4.84 12.19 -12.36
CA ILE A 17 6.15 11.54 -12.29
C ILE A 17 6.77 11.73 -10.90
N ALA A 18 6.76 12.96 -10.38
CA ALA A 18 7.26 13.26 -9.04
C ALA A 18 6.49 12.50 -7.95
N GLN A 19 5.17 12.42 -8.06
CA GLN A 19 4.32 11.66 -7.14
C GLN A 19 4.64 10.17 -7.16
N ALA A 20 4.82 9.57 -8.35
CA ALA A 20 5.21 8.16 -8.49
C ALA A 20 6.57 7.91 -7.81
N HIS A 21 7.52 8.82 -8.02
CA HIS A 21 8.84 8.73 -7.41
C HIS A 21 8.80 8.86 -5.88
N GLN A 22 8.03 9.82 -5.36
CA GLN A 22 7.81 9.99 -3.93
C GLN A 22 7.13 8.77 -3.30
N LEU A 23 6.13 8.19 -3.97
CA LEU A 23 5.44 6.99 -3.53
C LEU A 23 6.41 5.80 -3.42
N TYR A 24 7.26 5.60 -4.43
CA TYR A 24 8.31 4.58 -4.39
C TYR A 24 9.26 4.79 -3.21
N GLY A 25 9.75 6.02 -3.00
CA GLY A 25 10.66 6.33 -1.91
C GLY A 25 10.03 6.14 -0.54
N HIS A 26 8.77 6.55 -0.37
CA HIS A 26 8.01 6.37 0.86
C HIS A 26 7.80 4.89 1.19
N LEU A 27 7.39 4.07 0.21
CA LEU A 27 7.10 2.65 0.44
C LEU A 27 8.37 1.82 0.64
N THR A 28 9.44 2.10 -0.10
CA THR A 28 10.67 1.30 -0.06
C THR A 28 11.72 1.81 0.91
N GLY A 29 11.56 3.02 1.44
CA GLY A 29 12.57 3.72 2.24
C GLY A 29 13.78 4.21 1.45
N GLN A 30 13.83 3.99 0.14
CA GLN A 30 14.95 4.41 -0.69
C GLN A 30 14.88 5.90 -1.02
N ARG A 31 16.00 6.62 -0.84
CA ARG A 31 16.15 8.03 -1.20
C ARG A 31 17.03 8.18 -2.43
N LEU A 32 16.42 8.07 -3.61
CA LEU A 32 17.10 8.28 -4.89
C LEU A 32 16.83 9.70 -5.40
N ARG A 33 17.77 10.28 -6.13
CA ARG A 33 17.53 11.55 -6.83
C ARG A 33 16.65 11.31 -8.05
N LEU A 34 15.66 12.16 -8.29
CA LEU A 34 14.89 12.16 -9.53
C LEU A 34 15.69 12.95 -10.59
N GLY A 35 16.42 12.23 -11.43
CA GLY A 35 17.12 12.80 -12.59
C GLY A 35 16.47 12.34 -13.88
N PHE A 36 16.85 12.96 -14.99
CA PHE A 36 16.25 12.78 -16.31
C PHE A 36 16.04 11.32 -16.73
N ASP A 37 17.03 10.44 -16.56
CA ASP A 37 16.88 9.01 -16.91
C ASP A 37 15.79 8.29 -16.12
N ARG A 38 15.63 8.66 -14.83
CA ARG A 38 14.58 8.09 -13.97
C ARG A 38 13.23 8.70 -14.30
N GLU A 39 13.17 10.00 -14.58
CA GLU A 39 11.96 10.66 -15.05
C GLU A 39 11.44 10.02 -16.34
N ARG A 40 12.34 9.77 -17.30
CA ARG A 40 12.00 9.05 -18.53
C ARG A 40 11.40 7.68 -18.25
N ARG A 41 12.02 6.88 -17.37
CA ARG A 41 11.49 5.55 -17.03
C ARG A 41 10.13 5.60 -16.34
N TRP A 42 9.91 6.58 -15.46
CA TRP A 42 8.60 6.83 -14.87
C TRP A 42 7.58 7.22 -15.92
N TYR A 43 7.94 8.11 -16.85
CA TYR A 43 7.09 8.52 -17.95
C TYR A 43 6.68 7.32 -18.80
N GLU A 44 7.61 6.45 -19.20
CA GLU A 44 7.28 5.25 -19.98
C GLU A 44 6.29 4.35 -19.25
N LEU A 45 6.51 4.08 -17.96
CA LEU A 45 5.60 3.25 -17.18
C LEU A 45 4.19 3.86 -17.10
N LEU A 46 4.10 5.16 -16.82
CA LEU A 46 2.82 5.87 -16.74
C LEU A 46 2.13 5.95 -18.12
N ARG A 47 2.91 6.09 -19.20
CA ARG A 47 2.44 6.18 -20.59
C ARG A 47 1.79 4.88 -21.07
N LEU A 48 2.23 3.75 -20.53
CA LEU A 48 1.59 2.45 -20.74
C LEU A 48 0.25 2.30 -19.98
N GLY A 49 -0.16 3.32 -19.21
CA GLY A 49 -1.44 3.36 -18.51
C GLY A 49 -1.39 2.83 -17.08
N TYR A 50 -0.22 2.46 -16.56
CA TYR A 50 -0.07 2.02 -15.17
C TYR A 50 -0.28 3.18 -14.19
N SER A 51 -1.12 2.95 -13.19
CA SER A 51 -1.48 3.97 -12.20
C SER A 51 -0.57 3.94 -10.97
N LEU A 52 -0.65 4.99 -10.14
CA LEU A 52 -0.04 4.99 -8.80
C LEU A 52 -0.56 3.87 -7.91
N SER A 53 -1.81 3.44 -8.11
CA SER A 53 -2.40 2.30 -7.40
C SER A 53 -1.73 0.99 -7.80
N ASP A 54 -1.46 0.80 -9.10
CA ASP A 54 -0.73 -0.37 -9.60
C ASP A 54 0.69 -0.41 -9.05
N LEU A 55 1.37 0.74 -9.04
CA LEU A 55 2.70 0.87 -8.44
C LEU A 55 2.70 0.47 -6.96
N ARG A 56 1.73 0.96 -6.19
CA ARG A 56 1.56 0.56 -4.78
C ARG A 56 1.33 -0.95 -4.66
N ALA A 57 0.45 -1.52 -5.47
CA ALA A 57 0.12 -2.94 -5.43
C ALA A 57 1.35 -3.81 -5.67
N VAL A 58 2.13 -3.50 -6.70
CA VAL A 58 3.38 -4.21 -7.05
C VAL A 58 4.41 -4.11 -5.92
N ILE A 59 4.65 -2.91 -5.37
CA ILE A 59 5.64 -2.73 -4.30
C ILE A 59 5.23 -3.50 -3.04
N VAL A 60 3.96 -3.42 -2.63
CA VAL A 60 3.46 -4.15 -1.46
C VAL A 60 3.56 -5.66 -1.66
N TYR A 61 3.21 -6.14 -2.86
CA TYR A 61 3.38 -7.53 -3.24
C TYR A 61 4.83 -7.98 -3.11
N LEU A 62 5.77 -7.28 -3.77
CA LEU A 62 7.19 -7.61 -3.72
C LEU A 62 7.74 -7.61 -2.30
N GLN A 63 7.37 -6.63 -1.47
CA GLN A 63 7.77 -6.59 -0.07
C GLN A 63 7.28 -7.81 0.71
N ARG A 64 6.03 -8.26 0.48
CA ARG A 64 5.50 -9.47 1.10
C ARG A 64 6.31 -10.70 0.67
N GLU A 65 6.60 -10.84 -0.61
CA GLU A 65 7.37 -11.96 -1.15
C GLU A 65 8.82 -11.98 -0.66
N ILE A 66 9.45 -10.81 -0.51
CA ILE A 66 10.79 -10.66 0.06
C ILE A 66 10.79 -11.04 1.55
N ARG A 67 9.80 -10.59 2.33
CA ARG A 67 9.67 -10.99 3.74
C ARG A 67 9.50 -12.51 3.88
N ALA A 68 8.80 -13.13 2.94
CA ALA A 68 8.63 -14.58 2.85
C ALA A 68 9.85 -15.32 2.24
N GLN A 69 10.96 -14.64 1.94
CA GLN A 69 12.16 -15.19 1.32
C GLN A 69 11.94 -15.89 -0.04
N ARG A 70 10.86 -15.54 -0.76
CA ARG A 70 10.52 -16.07 -2.10
C ARG A 70 11.06 -15.21 -3.24
N ARG A 71 11.50 -13.99 -2.93
CA ARG A 71 12.11 -13.02 -3.85
C ARG A 71 13.26 -12.32 -3.15
N ASN A 72 14.16 -11.77 -3.97
CA ASN A 72 15.33 -11.04 -3.49
C ASN A 72 15.04 -9.54 -3.39
N VAL A 73 15.68 -8.84 -2.45
CA VAL A 73 15.57 -7.37 -2.27
C VAL A 73 15.84 -6.60 -3.58
N GLY A 74 16.67 -7.17 -4.46
CA GLY A 74 16.97 -6.61 -5.78
C GLY A 74 15.74 -6.36 -6.68
N ALA A 75 14.60 -7.02 -6.43
CA ALA A 75 13.36 -6.75 -7.14
C ALA A 75 12.84 -5.32 -6.91
N LEU A 76 13.14 -4.72 -5.74
CA LEU A 76 12.77 -3.33 -5.43
C LEU A 76 13.77 -2.30 -5.95
N LYS A 77 14.80 -2.70 -6.71
CA LYS A 77 15.67 -1.72 -7.40
C LYS A 77 14.83 -0.99 -8.45
N LEU A 78 14.91 0.33 -8.47
CA LEU A 78 14.17 1.16 -9.43
C LEU A 78 14.39 0.73 -10.90
N SER A 79 15.60 0.29 -11.25
CA SER A 79 15.89 -0.20 -12.60
C SER A 79 15.19 -1.50 -12.97
N ASN A 80 14.84 -2.34 -11.98
CA ASN A 80 14.10 -3.57 -12.19
C ASN A 80 12.59 -3.31 -12.13
N LEU A 81 12.16 -2.50 -11.16
CA LEU A 81 10.75 -2.15 -10.97
C LEU A 81 10.17 -1.40 -12.17
N LEU A 82 10.94 -0.52 -12.80
CA LEU A 82 10.49 0.30 -13.93
C LEU A 82 10.73 -0.36 -15.30
N GLN A 83 11.06 -1.65 -15.35
CA GLN A 83 11.04 -2.40 -16.60
C GLN A 83 9.58 -2.80 -16.90
N PRO A 84 8.98 -2.33 -18.02
CA PRO A 84 7.57 -2.57 -18.31
C PRO A 84 7.14 -4.02 -18.20
N ASP A 85 7.88 -4.93 -18.83
CA ASP A 85 7.55 -6.37 -18.84
C ASP A 85 7.53 -6.95 -17.41
N ARG A 86 8.55 -6.63 -16.60
CA ARG A 86 8.63 -7.11 -15.21
C ARG A 86 7.55 -6.51 -14.33
N PHE A 87 7.27 -5.22 -14.52
CA PHE A 87 6.22 -4.55 -13.78
C PHE A 87 4.85 -5.17 -14.09
N GLU A 88 4.57 -5.43 -15.37
CA GLU A 88 3.36 -6.11 -15.82
C GLU A 88 3.25 -7.50 -15.18
N GLU A 89 4.29 -8.31 -15.27
CA GLU A 89 4.33 -9.65 -14.67
C GLU A 89 4.05 -9.62 -13.17
N ASP A 90 4.77 -8.80 -12.40
CA ASP A 90 4.57 -8.72 -10.96
C ASP A 90 3.18 -8.14 -10.62
N LEU A 91 2.65 -7.21 -11.42
CA LEU A 91 1.29 -6.68 -11.24
C LEU A 91 0.25 -7.77 -11.46
N GLN A 92 0.36 -8.54 -12.54
CA GLN A 92 -0.56 -9.64 -12.81
C GLN A 92 -0.48 -10.69 -11.71
N ILE A 93 0.72 -11.13 -11.32
CA ILE A 93 0.90 -12.09 -10.22
C ILE A 93 0.31 -11.55 -8.91
N SER A 94 0.47 -10.26 -8.62
CA SER A 94 -0.12 -9.65 -7.42
C SER A 94 -1.64 -9.73 -7.37
N ARG A 95 -2.30 -9.78 -8.54
CA ARG A 95 -3.75 -9.86 -8.72
C ARG A 95 -4.26 -11.31 -8.76
N VAL A 96 -3.40 -12.30 -9.01
CA VAL A 96 -3.79 -13.71 -9.04
C VAL A 96 -4.33 -14.13 -7.68
N ARG A 97 -5.62 -14.51 -7.66
CA ARG A 97 -6.26 -15.12 -6.50
C ARG A 97 -6.16 -16.65 -6.62
N LEU A 98 -5.14 -17.23 -5.98
CA LEU A 98 -4.95 -18.68 -5.95
C LEU A 98 -5.96 -19.42 -5.06
N ARG A 99 -6.72 -18.70 -4.22
CA ARG A 99 -7.75 -19.27 -3.36
C ARG A 99 -9.08 -18.54 -3.58
N PRO A 100 -10.22 -19.24 -3.69
CA PRO A 100 -11.52 -18.60 -3.65
C PRO A 100 -11.64 -17.75 -2.37
N PRO A 101 -12.31 -16.58 -2.43
CA PRO A 101 -12.49 -15.75 -1.25
C PRO A 101 -13.07 -16.60 -0.13
N ALA A 102 -12.41 -16.60 1.02
CA ALA A 102 -12.92 -17.30 2.18
C ALA A 102 -14.36 -16.83 2.44
N PRO A 103 -15.30 -17.73 2.76
CA PRO A 103 -16.67 -17.35 3.08
C PRO A 103 -16.63 -16.24 4.13
N ALA A 104 -17.46 -15.20 3.94
CA ALA A 104 -17.49 -14.04 4.81
C ALA A 104 -17.58 -14.52 6.26
N ARG A 105 -16.62 -14.11 7.08
CA ARG A 105 -16.60 -14.47 8.51
C ARG A 105 -17.93 -13.97 9.09
N PRO A 106 -18.72 -14.80 9.78
CA PRO A 106 -19.97 -14.37 10.37
C PRO A 106 -19.70 -13.13 11.24
N ALA A 107 -20.55 -12.12 11.08
CA ALA A 107 -20.43 -10.88 11.85
C ALA A 107 -20.33 -11.23 13.34
N PRO A 108 -19.41 -10.59 14.09
CA PRO A 108 -19.34 -10.82 15.52
C PRO A 108 -20.72 -10.54 16.12
N PRO A 109 -21.15 -11.32 17.13
CA PRO A 109 -22.45 -11.12 17.75
C PRO A 109 -22.56 -9.67 18.23
N PRO A 110 -23.76 -9.05 18.09
CA PRO A 110 -23.96 -7.67 18.51
C PRO A 110 -23.58 -7.56 19.99
N ARG A 111 -22.58 -6.72 20.29
CA ARG A 111 -22.22 -6.42 21.68
C ARG A 111 -23.44 -5.77 22.32
N ARG A 112 -23.91 -6.34 23.43
CA ARG A 112 -25.00 -5.76 24.23
C ARG A 112 -24.68 -4.30 24.51
N ALA A 113 -25.55 -3.39 24.07
CA ALA A 113 -25.41 -1.98 24.36
C ALA A 113 -25.53 -1.78 25.87
N LEU A 114 -24.52 -1.15 26.48
CA LEU A 114 -24.56 -0.78 27.90
C LEU A 114 -25.59 0.34 28.08
N SER A 115 -26.36 0.27 29.16
CA SER A 115 -27.26 1.36 29.56
C SER A 115 -26.47 2.64 29.86
N ALA A 116 -27.12 3.80 29.81
CA ALA A 116 -26.48 5.09 30.11
C ALA A 116 -25.83 5.10 31.52
N ALA A 117 -26.47 4.44 32.50
CA ALA A 117 -25.95 4.29 33.85
C ALA A 117 -24.66 3.46 33.90
N GLU A 118 -24.63 2.32 33.19
CA GLU A 118 -23.44 1.46 33.11
C GLU A 118 -22.27 2.16 32.39
N GLN A 119 -22.56 2.94 31.35
CA GLN A 119 -21.56 3.75 30.66
C GLN A 119 -20.97 4.82 31.57
N GLN A 120 -21.81 5.51 32.34
CA GLN A 120 -21.36 6.56 33.26
C GLN A 120 -20.52 5.97 34.40
N ALA A 121 -20.94 4.84 34.98
CA ALA A 121 -20.16 4.12 35.99
C ALA A 121 -18.82 3.61 35.44
N GLY A 122 -18.77 3.19 34.17
CA GLY A 122 -17.53 2.84 33.48
C GLY A 122 -16.58 4.03 33.31
N ARG A 123 -17.11 5.19 32.87
CA ARG A 123 -16.33 6.43 32.73
C ARG A 123 -15.73 6.89 34.04
N GLN A 124 -16.51 6.84 35.13
CA GLN A 124 -16.04 7.26 36.44
C GLN A 124 -14.87 6.39 36.93
N ARG A 125 -15.01 5.07 36.82
CA ARG A 125 -13.93 4.12 37.15
C ARG A 125 -12.64 4.37 36.34
N ALA A 126 -12.78 4.66 35.05
CA ALA A 126 -11.64 4.97 34.19
C ALA A 126 -10.92 6.26 34.63
N LEU A 127 -11.67 7.31 34.98
CA LEU A 127 -11.12 8.56 35.47
C LEU A 127 -10.36 8.37 36.80
N ASP A 128 -10.93 7.57 37.70
CA ASP A 128 -10.30 7.31 39.00
C ASP A 128 -9.01 6.49 38.83
N TYR A 129 -8.99 5.51 37.92
CA TYR A 129 -7.77 4.81 37.53
C TYR A 129 -6.71 5.75 36.94
N CYS A 130 -7.11 6.65 36.03
CA CYS A 130 -6.17 7.62 35.45
C CYS A 130 -5.58 8.55 36.51
N ARG A 131 -6.36 8.94 37.52
CA ARG A 131 -5.87 9.76 38.65
C ARG A 131 -4.88 9.00 39.52
N GLN A 132 -5.17 7.73 39.84
CA GLN A 132 -4.26 6.87 40.60
C GLN A 132 -2.93 6.67 39.87
N ILE A 133 -2.98 6.37 38.57
CA ILE A 133 -1.76 6.22 37.74
C ILE A 133 -0.97 7.53 37.72
N LYS A 134 -1.62 8.69 37.54
CA LYS A 134 -0.93 9.99 37.60
C LYS A 134 -0.29 10.28 38.95
N ALA A 135 -0.92 9.85 40.04
CA ALA A 135 -0.39 10.04 41.39
C ALA A 135 0.82 9.14 41.67
N ALA A 136 0.81 7.91 41.14
CA ALA A 136 1.91 6.94 41.30
C ALA A 136 3.14 7.24 40.42
N LEU A 137 3.01 8.13 39.43
CA LEU A 137 4.08 8.55 38.53
C LEU A 137 4.73 9.89 38.93
N ARG A 138 4.37 10.45 40.09
CA ARG A 138 5.02 11.62 40.71
C ARG A 138 5.94 11.18 41.83
#